data_AF-A0A7S1XHA2-F1
#
_entry.id   AF-A0A7S1XHA2-F1
#
_cell.length_a   1.000
_cell.length_b   1.000
_cell.length_c   1.000
_cell.angle_alpha   90.00
_cell.angle_beta   90.00
_cell.angle_gamma   90.00
#
_symmetry.space_group_name_H-M   'P 1'
#
loop_
_entity.id
_entity.type
_entity.pdbx_description
1 polymer ?
#
loop_
_entity_poly.entity_id
_entity_poly.type
_entity_poly.pdbx_seq_one_letter_code
_entity_poly.pdbx_strand_id
1 'polypeptide(L)'
;NMWRAAISRGRVDQGPIRFLRECCQASLKRVAQRPFRETPLGRQWAAVADRFPEFLVLFQVGDFYEFYGEHARVASSVLGIALTRKNSSQTEPIEMSGVPVFALPHHLARLIKAGHRLALCDQVKPDQDIESTRVSKLVPREVTRLVTPGT
;
A
#
# COMPACT_ATOMS: atom_id res chain seq x y z
N ASN A 1 -34.65 -26.09 -7.87
CA ASN A 1 -34.70 -26.78 -6.55
C ASN A 1 -33.48 -27.64 -6.29
N MET A 2 -32.32 -27.02 -6.04
CA MET A 2 -31.03 -27.70 -5.76
C MET A 2 -30.50 -27.42 -4.33
N TRP A 3 -31.38 -27.03 -3.40
CA TRP A 3 -31.01 -26.53 -2.07
C TRP A 3 -31.30 -27.50 -0.91
N ARG A 4 -31.39 -28.82 -1.16
CA ARG A 4 -31.80 -29.80 -0.11
C ARG A 4 -30.83 -30.93 0.21
N ALA A 5 -29.59 -30.95 -0.29
CA ALA A 5 -28.70 -32.11 -0.12
C ALA A 5 -27.40 -31.88 0.71
N ALA A 6 -27.20 -30.73 1.36
CA ALA A 6 -25.91 -30.42 2.02
C ALA A 6 -25.97 -30.36 3.57
N ILE A 7 -26.95 -31.01 4.22
CA ILE A 7 -27.10 -31.00 5.68
C ILE A 7 -26.92 -32.42 6.22
N SER A 8 -25.67 -32.88 6.39
CA SER A 8 -25.41 -34.11 7.16
C SER A 8 -24.04 -34.16 7.86
N ARG A 9 -23.30 -33.05 7.92
CA ARG A 9 -22.08 -32.98 8.74
C ARG A 9 -22.14 -31.75 9.61
N GLY A 10 -22.62 -31.95 10.84
CA GLY A 10 -22.72 -30.91 11.85
C GLY A 10 -21.42 -30.13 11.99
N ARG A 11 -21.44 -28.87 11.57
CA ARG A 11 -20.61 -27.84 12.15
C ARG A 11 -21.31 -26.50 12.01
N VAL A 12 -21.80 -26.09 13.18
CA VAL A 12 -22.40 -24.83 13.60
C VAL A 12 -21.91 -23.61 12.81
N ASP A 13 -22.89 -22.93 12.21
CA ASP A 13 -22.99 -21.49 11.97
C ASP A 13 -21.86 -20.59 12.53
N GLN A 14 -21.04 -20.01 11.65
CA GLN A 14 -20.13 -18.87 11.93
C GLN A 14 -19.83 -18.10 10.62
N GLY A 15 -20.81 -17.32 10.14
CA GLY A 15 -20.65 -15.99 9.49
C GLY A 15 -19.72 -15.74 8.26
N PRO A 16 -19.93 -14.61 7.54
CA PRO A 16 -19.22 -14.25 6.30
C PRO A 16 -17.74 -13.83 6.47
N ILE A 17 -17.16 -13.99 7.66
CA ILE A 17 -15.87 -13.42 8.05
C ILE A 17 -14.67 -14.25 7.53
N ARG A 18 -14.90 -15.51 7.12
CA ARG A 18 -13.82 -16.39 6.64
C ARG A 18 -13.30 -16.04 5.23
N PHE A 19 -14.09 -15.34 4.41
CA PHE A 19 -13.72 -15.00 3.03
C PHE A 19 -12.72 -13.84 2.95
N LEU A 20 -12.69 -12.95 3.94
CA LEU A 20 -11.80 -11.78 3.97
C LEU A 20 -10.34 -12.12 4.30
N ARG A 21 -10.09 -13.32 4.83
CA ARG A 21 -8.74 -13.72 5.27
C ARG A 21 -7.91 -14.36 4.14
N GLU A 22 -8.56 -14.97 3.15
CA GLU A 22 -7.90 -15.57 1.98
C GLU A 22 -7.68 -14.56 0.84
N CYS A 23 -8.55 -13.54 0.70
CA CYS A 23 -8.35 -12.48 -0.29
C CYS A 23 -7.16 -11.54 0.04
N CYS A 24 -6.86 -11.32 1.32
CA CYS A 24 -5.78 -10.42 1.74
C CYS A 24 -4.38 -10.96 1.38
N GLN A 25 -4.18 -12.28 1.47
CA GLN A 25 -2.86 -12.91 1.27
C GLN A 25 -2.53 -13.28 -0.19
N ALA A 26 -3.54 -13.39 -1.07
CA ALA A 26 -3.32 -13.84 -2.45
C ALA A 26 -3.14 -12.70 -3.47
N SER A 27 -3.71 -11.49 -3.23
CA SER A 27 -3.74 -10.42 -4.25
C SER A 27 -2.49 -9.52 -4.27
N LEU A 28 -1.81 -9.34 -3.14
CA LEU A 28 -0.68 -8.39 -3.04
C LEU A 28 0.60 -8.86 -3.76
N LYS A 29 0.68 -10.11 -4.22
CA LYS A 29 1.90 -10.71 -4.81
C LYS A 29 2.30 -10.16 -6.19
N ARG A 30 1.55 -9.23 -6.80
CA ARG A 30 1.99 -8.49 -8.00
C ARG A 30 2.52 -7.11 -7.61
N VAL A 31 3.60 -7.10 -6.83
CA VAL A 31 4.27 -5.89 -6.33
C VAL A 31 5.01 -5.18 -7.48
N ALA A 32 4.40 -4.10 -7.98
CA ALA A 32 4.85 -3.17 -9.03
C ALA A 32 5.24 -3.79 -10.38
N GLN A 33 4.72 -3.18 -11.45
CA GLN A 33 5.19 -3.44 -12.81
C GLN A 33 6.72 -3.23 -12.85
N ARG A 34 7.45 -4.21 -13.41
CA ARG A 34 8.92 -4.20 -13.58
C ARG A 34 9.53 -2.82 -13.92
N PRO A 35 8.97 -2.02 -14.84
CA PRO A 35 9.58 -0.74 -15.19
C PRO A 35 9.61 0.33 -14.10
N PHE A 36 8.60 0.40 -13.23
CA PHE A 36 8.61 1.40 -12.16
C PHE A 36 9.77 1.14 -11.20
N ARG A 37 10.07 -0.15 -10.94
CA ARG A 37 11.17 -0.61 -10.10
C ARG A 37 12.55 -0.17 -10.63
N GLU A 38 12.68 0.30 -11.87
CA GLU A 38 13.96 0.78 -12.42
C GLU A 38 14.22 2.26 -12.09
N THR A 39 13.16 3.03 -11.84
CA THR A 39 13.30 4.43 -11.44
C THR A 39 13.94 4.53 -10.05
N PRO A 40 14.72 5.58 -9.76
CA PRO A 40 15.30 5.77 -8.42
C PRO A 40 14.24 5.74 -7.30
N LEU A 41 13.07 6.36 -7.52
CA LEU A 41 11.95 6.35 -6.58
C LEU A 41 11.33 4.96 -6.42
N GLY A 42 11.08 4.28 -7.54
CA GLY A 42 10.46 2.96 -7.53
C GLY A 42 11.37 1.88 -6.95
N ARG A 43 12.71 2.03 -7.06
CA ARG A 43 13.67 1.18 -6.33
C ARG A 43 13.51 1.31 -4.81
N GLN A 44 13.45 2.53 -4.29
CA GLN A 44 13.23 2.76 -2.86
C GLN A 44 11.88 2.16 -2.40
N TRP A 45 10.81 2.44 -3.14
CA TRP A 45 9.49 1.89 -2.81
C TRP A 45 9.46 0.36 -2.85
N ALA A 46 10.04 -0.25 -3.89
CA ALA A 46 10.08 -1.71 -4.05
C ALA A 46 10.88 -2.36 -2.92
N ALA A 47 12.00 -1.77 -2.50
CA ALA A 47 12.77 -2.27 -1.36
C ALA A 47 11.94 -2.28 -0.06
N VAL A 48 11.08 -1.27 0.16
CA VAL A 48 10.17 -1.24 1.32
C VAL A 48 9.05 -2.27 1.17
N ALA A 49 8.43 -2.36 -0.01
CA ALA A 49 7.36 -3.31 -0.28
C ALA A 49 7.82 -4.77 -0.16
N ASP A 50 9.03 -5.08 -0.63
CA ASP A 50 9.61 -6.42 -0.54
C ASP A 50 10.00 -6.78 0.91
N ARG A 51 10.34 -5.78 1.76
CA ARG A 51 10.56 -5.96 3.20
C ARG A 51 9.27 -6.21 3.99
N PHE A 52 8.15 -5.63 3.55
CA PHE A 52 6.86 -5.70 4.24
C PHE A 52 5.74 -6.20 3.31
N PRO A 53 5.79 -7.46 2.84
CA PRO A 53 4.90 -7.98 1.80
C PRO A 53 3.43 -8.09 2.24
N GLU A 54 3.15 -8.15 3.54
CA GLU A 54 1.78 -8.20 4.09
C GLU A 54 1.20 -6.81 4.42
N PHE A 55 1.95 -5.73 4.17
CA PHE A 55 1.55 -4.37 4.52
C PHE A 55 1.21 -3.55 3.28
N LEU A 56 0.20 -2.69 3.39
CA LEU A 56 0.03 -1.58 2.45
C LEU A 56 1.07 -0.52 2.78
N VAL A 57 1.95 -0.23 1.83
CA VAL A 57 3.01 0.77 1.98
C VAL A 57 2.44 2.15 1.63
N LEU A 58 2.44 3.06 2.60
CA LEU A 58 2.18 4.48 2.44
C LEU A 58 3.52 5.17 2.25
N PHE A 59 3.80 5.66 1.05
CA PHE A 59 5.11 6.20 0.70
C PHE A 59 5.05 7.72 0.59
N GLN A 60 5.75 8.43 1.48
CA GLN A 60 5.72 9.88 1.49
C GLN A 60 6.49 10.47 0.31
N VAL A 61 5.81 11.29 -0.48
CA VAL A 61 6.36 12.06 -1.59
C VAL A 61 5.87 13.49 -1.45
N GLY A 62 6.68 14.34 -0.81
CA GLY A 62 6.28 15.71 -0.49
C GLY A 62 5.10 15.72 0.48
N ASP A 63 4.01 16.37 0.08
CA ASP A 63 2.82 16.58 0.90
C ASP A 63 1.77 15.45 0.78
N PHE A 64 2.11 14.37 0.08
CA PHE A 64 1.23 13.21 -0.14
C PHE A 64 1.87 11.91 0.33
N TYR A 65 1.03 11.01 0.83
CA TYR A 65 1.34 9.58 0.89
C TYR A 65 0.79 8.91 -0.36
N GLU A 66 1.70 8.36 -1.16
CA GLU A 66 1.39 7.67 -2.40
C GLU A 66 1.40 6.15 -2.21
N PHE A 67 0.49 5.50 -2.93
CA PHE A 67 0.42 4.06 -3.13
C PHE A 67 0.67 3.76 -4.60
N TYR A 68 1.27 2.61 -4.92
CA TYR A 68 1.57 2.22 -6.29
C TYR A 68 1.09 0.79 -6.61
N GLY A 69 0.73 0.57 -7.87
CA GLY A 69 0.31 -0.73 -8.39
C GLY A 69 -0.92 -1.28 -7.66
N GLU A 70 -0.83 -2.52 -7.19
CA GLU A 70 -1.94 -3.17 -6.47
C GLU A 70 -2.31 -2.44 -5.18
N HIS A 71 -1.33 -1.87 -4.47
CA HIS A 71 -1.60 -1.07 -3.27
C HIS A 71 -2.45 0.16 -3.60
N ALA A 72 -2.25 0.75 -4.79
CA ALA A 72 -3.05 1.87 -5.26
C ALA A 72 -4.50 1.47 -5.56
N ARG A 73 -4.71 0.30 -6.18
CA ARG A 73 -6.06 -0.24 -6.44
C ARG A 73 -6.81 -0.50 -5.14
N VAL A 74 -6.14 -1.14 -4.18
CA VAL A 74 -6.72 -1.43 -2.86
C VAL A 74 -7.05 -0.13 -2.13
N ALA A 75 -6.10 0.80 -2.05
CA ALA A 75 -6.31 2.08 -1.38
C ALA A 75 -7.43 2.89 -2.05
N SER A 76 -7.46 2.95 -3.38
CA SER A 76 -8.53 3.60 -4.14
C SER A 76 -9.90 2.99 -3.86
N SER A 77 -10.00 1.66 -3.84
CA SER A 77 -11.26 0.96 -3.57
C SER A 77 -11.75 1.16 -2.13
N VAL A 78 -10.87 1.07 -1.13
CA VAL A 78 -11.23 1.20 0.29
C VAL A 78 -11.52 2.65 0.68
N LEU A 79 -10.70 3.58 0.18
CA LEU A 79 -10.80 5.00 0.54
C LEU A 79 -11.78 5.77 -0.36
N GLY A 80 -12.11 5.26 -1.54
CA GLY A 80 -12.90 5.97 -2.54
C GLY A 80 -12.14 7.15 -3.14
N ILE A 81 -10.81 7.07 -3.23
CA ILE A 81 -9.95 8.10 -3.81
C ILE A 81 -9.66 7.82 -5.28
N ALA A 82 -9.30 8.85 -6.04
CA ALA A 82 -9.00 8.72 -7.46
C ALA A 82 -7.81 7.77 -7.69
N LEU A 83 -8.02 6.76 -8.55
CA LEU A 83 -6.95 5.95 -9.12
C LEU A 83 -6.40 6.66 -10.35
N THR A 84 -5.18 7.14 -10.25
CA THR A 84 -4.46 7.83 -11.32
C THR A 84 -3.41 6.91 -11.94
N ARG A 85 -2.82 7.35 -13.04
CA ARG A 85 -1.70 6.66 -13.68
C ARG A 85 -0.52 7.62 -13.78
N LYS A 86 0.64 7.18 -13.31
CA LYS A 86 1.90 7.91 -13.43
C LYS A 86 2.64 7.39 -14.64
N ASN A 87 2.78 8.24 -15.65
CA ASN A 87 3.62 7.96 -16.81
C ASN A 87 5.08 8.06 -16.37
N SER A 88 5.81 6.95 -16.43
CA SER A 88 7.27 6.98 -16.27
C SER A 88 7.86 7.30 -17.64
N SER A 89 8.86 8.17 -17.69
CA SER A 89 9.48 8.67 -18.94
C SER A 89 10.09 7.58 -19.84
N GLN A 90 10.18 6.33 -19.37
CA GLN A 90 10.78 5.22 -20.11
C GLN A 90 9.88 3.98 -20.23
N THR A 91 8.65 3.97 -19.67
CA THR A 91 7.81 2.74 -19.72
C THR A 91 6.33 2.90 -19.34
N GLU A 92 5.59 1.80 -19.50
CA GLU A 92 4.19 1.57 -19.12
C GLU A 92 3.73 2.32 -17.86
N PRO A 93 2.53 2.92 -17.90
CA PRO A 93 1.99 3.71 -16.80
C PRO A 93 1.69 2.83 -15.57
N ILE A 94 2.24 3.24 -14.42
CA ILE A 94 1.92 2.61 -13.14
C ILE A 94 0.70 3.25 -12.51
N GLU A 95 -0.19 2.44 -11.95
CA GLU A 95 -1.33 2.92 -11.18
C GLU A 95 -0.87 3.52 -9.86
N MET A 96 -1.47 4.65 -9.51
CA MET A 96 -1.09 5.46 -8.38
C MET A 96 -2.33 6.06 -7.73
N SER A 97 -2.37 6.06 -6.41
CA SER A 97 -3.38 6.79 -5.64
C SER A 97 -2.68 7.46 -4.48
N GLY A 98 -3.17 8.61 -4.03
CA GLY A 98 -2.52 9.35 -2.95
C GLY A 98 -3.51 9.98 -1.98
N VAL A 99 -3.06 10.15 -0.75
CA VAL A 99 -3.77 10.92 0.29
C VAL A 99 -2.88 12.05 0.79
N PRO A 100 -3.42 13.24 1.06
CA PRO A 100 -2.60 14.33 1.57
C PRO A 100 -2.20 14.04 3.03
N VAL A 101 -0.98 14.44 3.41
CA VAL A 101 -0.39 14.17 4.74
C VAL A 101 -1.29 14.66 5.87
N PHE A 102 -1.92 15.83 5.74
CA PHE A 102 -2.80 16.37 6.77
C PHE A 102 -4.09 15.53 6.99
N ALA A 103 -4.56 14.82 5.95
CA ALA A 103 -5.75 13.96 6.04
C ALA A 103 -5.40 12.51 6.40
N LEU A 104 -4.11 12.20 6.56
CA LEU A 104 -3.63 10.85 6.85
C LEU A 104 -4.36 10.19 8.03
N PRO A 105 -4.56 10.83 9.20
CA PRO A 105 -5.19 10.16 10.34
C PRO A 105 -6.60 9.62 10.02
N HIS A 106 -7.38 10.37 9.24
CA HIS A 106 -8.71 9.96 8.82
C HIS A 106 -8.66 8.74 7.87
N HIS A 107 -7.77 8.77 6.89
CA HIS A 107 -7.63 7.68 5.92
C HIS A 107 -7.03 6.40 6.55
N LEU A 108 -6.08 6.53 7.47
CA LEU A 108 -5.51 5.41 8.21
C LEU A 108 -6.59 4.64 8.96
N ALA A 109 -7.47 5.34 9.69
CA ALA A 109 -8.54 4.69 10.45
C ALA A 109 -9.46 3.85 9.56
N ARG A 110 -9.76 4.33 8.34
CA ARG A 110 -10.58 3.59 7.37
C ARG A 110 -9.88 2.34 6.84
N LEU A 111 -8.58 2.44 6.52
CA LEU A 111 -7.79 1.30 6.05
C LEU A 111 -7.61 0.23 7.14
N ILE A 112 -7.41 0.64 8.39
CA ILE A 112 -7.31 -0.27 9.54
C ILE A 112 -8.66 -0.98 9.77
N LYS A 113 -9.77 -0.24 9.70
CA LYS A 113 -11.13 -0.80 9.83
C LYS A 113 -11.45 -1.80 8.72
N ALA A 114 -10.87 -1.62 7.52
CA ALA A 114 -10.96 -2.58 6.43
C ALA A 114 -10.06 -3.83 6.62
N GLY A 115 -9.27 -3.89 7.70
CA GLY A 115 -8.44 -5.04 8.05
C GLY A 115 -7.04 -5.02 7.43
N HIS A 116 -6.60 -3.89 6.89
CA HIS A 116 -5.26 -3.77 6.32
C HIS A 116 -4.21 -3.39 7.37
N ARG A 117 -3.01 -3.97 7.22
CA ARG A 117 -1.80 -3.58 7.95
C ARG A 117 -1.08 -2.51 7.13
N LEU A 118 -0.57 -1.47 7.78
CA LEU A 118 -0.06 -0.28 7.10
C LEU A 118 1.40 -0.03 7.49
N ALA A 119 2.25 0.25 6.52
CA ALA A 119 3.63 0.65 6.73
C ALA A 119 3.80 2.09 6.23
N LEU A 120 4.01 3.03 7.15
CA LEU A 120 4.25 4.44 6.83
C LEU A 120 5.75 4.62 6.59
N CYS A 121 6.08 5.11 5.40
CA CYS A 121 7.43 5.40 4.99
C CYS A 121 7.58 6.91 4.76
N ASP A 122 8.31 7.56 5.65
CA ASP A 122 8.46 9.02 5.65
C ASP A 122 9.78 9.43 4.99
N GLN A 123 9.82 10.68 4.53
CA GLN A 123 11.06 11.30 4.07
C GLN A 123 11.92 11.67 5.28
N VAL A 124 13.06 11.00 5.42
CA VAL A 124 14.03 11.36 6.45
C VAL A 124 14.71 12.64 5.97
N LYS A 125 14.51 13.74 6.70
CA LYS A 125 15.27 14.97 6.44
C LYS A 125 16.73 14.67 6.79
N PRO A 126 17.69 14.86 5.86
CA PRO A 126 19.08 14.84 6.24
C PRO A 126 19.31 16.00 7.22
N ASP A 127 19.72 15.67 8.44
CA ASP A 127 20.30 16.64 9.37
C ASP A 127 21.59 17.12 8.72
N GLN A 128 21.54 18.32 8.13
CA GLN A 128 22.71 19.04 7.62
C GLN A 128 23.53 18.26 6.57
N ASP A 129 23.22 18.47 5.29
CA ASP A 129 24.24 18.67 4.25
C ASP A 129 23.53 19.00 2.93
N ILE A 130 23.32 20.31 2.73
CA ILE A 130 22.76 20.88 1.50
C ILE A 130 23.65 20.53 0.28
N GLU A 131 24.91 20.18 0.52
CA GLU A 131 25.89 19.81 -0.52
C GLU A 131 25.67 18.38 -1.06
N SER A 132 25.33 17.39 -0.23
CA SER A 132 25.12 16.00 -0.68
C SER A 132 23.80 15.79 -1.43
N THR A 133 22.83 16.70 -1.24
CA THR A 133 21.54 16.70 -1.96
C THR A 133 21.66 17.23 -3.39
N ARG A 134 22.74 17.97 -3.72
CA ARG A 134 23.03 18.41 -5.09
C ARG A 134 23.52 17.25 -5.98
N VAL A 135 24.17 16.24 -5.38
CA VAL A 135 24.78 15.11 -6.10
C VAL A 135 23.78 13.95 -6.26
N SER A 136 22.91 13.71 -5.27
CA SER A 136 21.79 12.77 -5.38
C SER A 136 20.45 13.47 -5.17
N LYS A 137 19.71 13.75 -6.25
CA LYS A 137 18.39 14.42 -6.25
C LYS A 137 17.27 13.66 -5.50
N LEU A 138 17.57 12.55 -4.84
CA LEU A 138 16.57 11.67 -4.23
C LEU A 138 16.74 11.63 -2.70
N VAL A 139 15.72 12.12 -1.99
CA VAL A 139 15.64 12.11 -0.54
C VAL A 139 15.57 10.65 -0.02
N PRO A 140 16.33 10.28 1.04
CA PRO A 140 16.20 8.98 1.67
C PRO A 140 14.85 8.83 2.37
N ARG A 141 14.34 7.59 2.39
CA ARG A 141 13.04 7.26 2.98
C ARG A 141 13.14 6.01 3.80
N GLU A 142 12.52 6.04 4.97
CA GLU A 142 12.54 4.94 5.92
C GLU A 142 11.15 4.69 6.49
N VAL A 143 10.90 3.46 6.92
CA VAL A 143 9.64 3.09 7.56
C VAL A 143 9.67 3.60 8.99
N THR A 144 8.84 4.61 9.28
CA THR A 144 8.77 5.25 10.61
C THR A 144 7.76 4.58 11.51
N ARG A 145 6.67 4.05 10.94
CA ARG A 145 5.58 3.47 11.72
C ARG A 145 4.95 2.28 11.01
N LEU A 146 4.79 1.19 11.75
CA LEU A 146 3.93 0.07 11.38
C LEU A 146 2.62 0.20 12.16
N VAL A 147 1.50 0.09 11.46
CA VAL A 147 0.17 0.16 12.06
C VAL A 147 -0.57 -1.12 11.76
N THR A 148 -1.04 -1.79 12.82
CA THR A 148 -1.79 -3.03 12.71
C THR A 148 -3.15 -2.90 13.39
N PRO A 149 -4.18 -3.63 12.92
CA PRO A 149 -5.45 -3.70 13.65
C PRO A 149 -5.22 -4.25 15.06
N GLY A 150 -5.25 -3.38 16.08
CA GLY A 150 -5.03 -3.73 17.49
C GLY A 150 -3.92 -2.95 18.22
N THR A 151 -3.16 -2.12 17.52
CA THR A 151 -2.13 -1.20 18.05
C THR A 151 -2.45 0.25 17.70
#